data_AF-A0A8A1LP58-F1
#
_entry.id   AF-A0A8A1LP58-F1
#
_cell.length_a   1.000
_cell.length_b   1.000
_cell.length_c   1.000
_cell.angle_alpha   90.00
_cell.angle_beta   90.00
_cell.angle_gamma   90.00
#
_symmetry.space_group_name_H-M   'P 1'
#
loop_
_entity.id
_entity.type
_entity.pdbx_description
1 polymer ?
#
loop_
_entity_poly.entity_id
_entity_poly.type
_entity_poly.pdbx_seq_one_letter_code
_entity_poly.pdbx_strand_id
1 'polypeptide(L)'
;MNSVLSTIFNLLKIVIYLISATSSTTISSELNNIIKKEVYDMLYSVEIDTNGILHLADDGILRSFDETGNVLDYRRLNNTHLRAVAGSYSKDINNYLLNIWNNIDSFQVEEKAIWHPSPDLYPLPLLQKSQRPFSPIKKHHSLLQRFPPCADIPCTGHKTCRDADCYRCLISDRIESGRCTLY
;
A
#
# COMPACT_ATOMS: atom_id res chain seq x y z
N MET A 1 -19.62 21.31 -54.37
CA MET A 1 -18.70 20.18 -54.05
C MET A 1 -17.90 20.38 -52.75
N ASN A 2 -17.62 21.60 -52.29
CA ASN A 2 -16.75 21.84 -51.13
C ASN A 2 -17.37 21.59 -49.74
N SER A 3 -18.70 21.69 -49.60
CA SER A 3 -19.39 21.51 -48.31
C SER A 3 -19.40 20.06 -47.81
N VAL A 4 -19.65 19.09 -48.71
CA VAL A 4 -19.74 17.66 -48.35
C VAL A 4 -18.39 17.08 -47.93
N LEU A 5 -17.30 17.49 -48.61
CA LEU A 5 -15.94 17.09 -48.25
C LEU A 5 -15.52 17.60 -46.86
N SER A 6 -15.88 18.83 -46.50
CA SER A 6 -15.59 19.38 -45.17
C SER A 6 -16.29 18.61 -44.05
N THR A 7 -17.54 18.19 -44.26
CA THR A 7 -18.29 17.42 -43.27
C THR A 7 -17.69 16.03 -43.06
N ILE A 8 -17.26 15.36 -44.14
CA ILE A 8 -16.61 14.05 -44.07
C ILE A 8 -15.28 14.14 -43.31
N PHE A 9 -14.46 15.16 -43.60
CA PHE A 9 -13.18 15.37 -42.88
C PHE A 9 -13.39 15.62 -41.38
N ASN A 10 -14.43 16.39 -40.99
CA ASN A 10 -14.73 16.64 -39.58
C ASN A 10 -15.26 15.38 -38.88
N LEU A 11 -16.10 14.59 -39.53
CA LEU A 11 -16.56 13.31 -38.98
C LEU A 11 -15.40 12.32 -38.80
N LEU A 12 -14.46 12.27 -39.75
CA LEU A 12 -13.28 11.41 -39.64
C LEU A 12 -12.39 11.81 -38.45
N LYS A 13 -12.19 13.12 -38.22
CA LYS A 13 -11.45 13.64 -37.06
C LYS A 13 -12.13 13.28 -35.74
N ILE A 14 -13.45 13.39 -35.66
CA ILE A 14 -14.23 13.03 -34.46
C ILE A 14 -14.11 11.53 -34.19
N VAL A 15 -14.23 10.69 -35.22
CA VAL A 15 -14.09 9.23 -35.09
C VAL A 15 -12.68 8.84 -34.63
N ILE A 16 -11.63 9.44 -35.21
CA ILE A 16 -10.24 9.21 -34.78
C ILE A 16 -10.02 9.64 -33.32
N TYR A 17 -10.56 10.79 -32.91
CA TYR A 17 -10.47 11.28 -31.53
C TYR A 17 -11.21 10.39 -30.53
N LEU A 18 -12.39 9.88 -30.90
CA LEU A 18 -13.17 8.95 -30.07
C LEU A 18 -12.51 7.57 -29.94
N ILE A 19 -11.88 7.06 -31.02
CA ILE A 19 -11.13 5.80 -30.98
C ILE A 19 -9.87 5.93 -30.09
N SER A 20 -9.16 7.05 -30.16
CA SER A 20 -7.96 7.28 -29.34
C SER A 20 -8.29 7.54 -27.86
N ALA A 21 -9.40 8.21 -27.55
CA ALA A 21 -9.84 8.44 -26.17
C ALA A 21 -10.28 7.14 -25.47
N THR A 22 -11.03 6.27 -26.16
CA THR A 22 -11.50 5.00 -25.58
C THR A 22 -10.35 4.01 -25.33
N SER A 23 -9.45 3.85 -26.30
CA SER A 23 -8.28 2.96 -26.18
C SER A 23 -7.32 3.36 -25.06
N SER A 24 -7.16 4.67 -24.79
CA SER A 24 -6.25 5.16 -23.75
C SER A 24 -6.75 4.86 -22.33
N THR A 25 -8.07 4.91 -22.13
CA THR A 25 -8.67 4.68 -20.80
C THR A 25 -8.66 3.21 -20.37
N THR A 26 -8.85 2.28 -21.31
CA THR A 26 -8.83 0.83 -21.03
C THR A 26 -7.42 0.35 -20.71
N ILE A 27 -6.40 0.82 -21.43
CA ILE A 27 -4.99 0.49 -21.15
C ILE A 27 -4.59 0.98 -19.75
N SER A 28 -5.01 2.18 -19.36
CA SER A 28 -4.71 2.72 -18.03
C SER A 28 -5.36 1.92 -16.90
N SER A 29 -6.60 1.48 -17.06
CA SER A 29 -7.29 0.70 -16.02
C SER A 29 -6.72 -0.72 -15.88
N GLU A 30 -6.36 -1.36 -16.99
CA GLU A 30 -5.71 -2.66 -16.99
C GLU A 30 -4.32 -2.62 -16.35
N LEU A 31 -3.50 -1.61 -16.71
CA LEU A 31 -2.21 -1.39 -16.09
C LEU A 31 -2.32 -1.15 -14.57
N ASN A 32 -3.31 -0.36 -14.14
CA ASN A 32 -3.56 -0.12 -12.71
C ASN A 32 -3.90 -1.41 -11.97
N ASN A 33 -4.65 -2.34 -12.60
CA ASN A 33 -4.97 -3.62 -11.99
C ASN A 33 -3.73 -4.54 -11.89
N ILE A 34 -2.87 -4.52 -12.91
CA ILE A 34 -1.59 -5.26 -12.88
C ILE A 34 -0.71 -4.74 -11.73
N ILE A 35 -0.52 -3.43 -11.62
CA ILE A 35 0.32 -2.84 -10.56
C ILE A 35 -0.25 -3.18 -9.17
N LYS A 36 -1.57 -3.11 -8.99
CA LYS A 36 -2.21 -3.51 -7.72
C LYS A 36 -1.96 -4.97 -7.38
N LYS A 37 -2.00 -5.85 -8.39
CA LYS A 37 -1.69 -7.27 -8.21
C LYS A 37 -0.22 -7.47 -7.85
N GLU A 38 0.71 -6.77 -8.48
CA GLU A 38 2.14 -6.85 -8.12
C GLU A 38 2.39 -6.40 -6.68
N VAL A 39 1.79 -5.28 -6.26
CA VAL A 39 1.85 -4.81 -4.86
C VAL A 39 1.29 -5.86 -3.92
N TYR A 40 0.20 -6.51 -4.30
CA TYR A 40 -0.36 -7.63 -3.56
C TYR A 40 0.67 -8.76 -3.46
N ASP A 41 1.15 -9.30 -4.56
CA ASP A 41 2.10 -10.40 -4.57
C ASP A 41 3.36 -10.08 -3.72
N MET A 42 3.82 -8.83 -3.72
CA MET A 42 4.89 -8.35 -2.82
C MET A 42 4.50 -8.41 -1.33
N LEU A 43 3.32 -7.91 -0.97
CA LEU A 43 2.83 -7.91 0.42
C LEU A 43 2.61 -9.31 0.98
N TYR A 44 2.24 -10.29 0.15
CA TYR A 44 1.84 -11.63 0.60
C TYR A 44 2.93 -12.69 0.43
N SER A 45 3.92 -12.45 -0.44
CA SER A 45 5.04 -13.37 -0.63
C SER A 45 6.12 -13.27 0.45
N VAL A 46 6.13 -12.23 1.28
CA VAL A 46 7.12 -12.10 2.36
C VAL A 46 6.86 -13.10 3.49
N GLU A 47 7.94 -13.66 4.04
CA GLU A 47 7.91 -14.41 5.30
C GLU A 47 7.43 -13.50 6.43
N ILE A 48 6.59 -14.02 7.33
CA ILE A 48 6.04 -13.25 8.45
C ILE A 48 6.18 -14.01 9.76
N ASP A 49 6.40 -13.26 10.83
CA ASP A 49 6.14 -13.74 12.18
C ASP A 49 4.68 -13.47 12.56
N THR A 50 4.09 -14.38 13.33
CA THR A 50 2.69 -14.24 13.74
C THR A 50 2.47 -13.02 14.63
N ASN A 51 3.42 -12.59 15.45
CA ASN A 51 3.30 -11.38 16.27
C ASN A 51 4.03 -10.17 15.65
N GLY A 52 4.52 -10.34 14.42
CA GLY A 52 5.24 -9.36 13.64
C GLY A 52 4.37 -8.27 12.99
N ILE A 53 5.01 -7.48 12.15
CA ILE A 53 4.44 -6.32 11.45
C ILE A 53 5.07 -6.23 10.04
N LEU A 54 4.26 -5.87 9.04
CA LEU A 54 4.78 -5.41 7.76
C LEU A 54 4.91 -3.89 7.80
N HIS A 55 6.06 -3.39 7.37
CA HIS A 55 6.35 -1.97 7.36
C HIS A 55 6.95 -1.53 6.03
N LEU A 56 6.31 -0.58 5.36
CA LEU A 56 6.84 0.08 4.16
C LEU A 56 7.40 1.45 4.58
N ALA A 57 8.71 1.56 4.66
CA ALA A 57 9.39 2.74 5.17
C ALA A 57 9.70 3.77 4.06
N ASP A 58 10.32 4.89 4.44
CA ASP A 58 10.66 6.02 3.56
C ASP A 58 11.67 5.68 2.47
N ASP A 59 12.46 4.63 2.66
CA ASP A 59 13.40 4.11 1.67
C ASP A 59 12.74 3.24 0.59
N GLY A 60 11.41 3.11 0.63
CA GLY A 60 10.63 2.34 -0.33
C GLY A 60 10.81 0.82 -0.20
N ILE A 61 11.33 0.35 0.93
CA ILE A 61 11.49 -1.07 1.24
C ILE A 61 10.32 -1.52 2.12
N LEU A 62 9.60 -2.53 1.67
CA LEU A 62 8.68 -3.29 2.50
C LEU A 62 9.50 -4.29 3.32
N ARG A 63 9.53 -4.14 4.64
CA ARG A 63 10.17 -5.07 5.58
C ARG A 63 9.11 -5.85 6.35
N SER A 64 9.37 -7.13 6.55
CA SER A 64 8.67 -7.95 7.54
C SER A 64 9.49 -7.99 8.81
N PHE A 65 8.93 -7.51 9.91
CA PHE A 65 9.57 -7.52 11.22
C PHE A 65 8.95 -8.59 12.12
N ASP A 66 9.77 -9.27 12.90
CA ASP A 66 9.29 -10.08 14.03
C ASP A 66 8.82 -9.22 15.23
N GLU A 67 8.32 -9.86 16.28
CA GLU A 67 7.82 -9.15 17.45
C GLU A 67 8.89 -8.35 18.22
N THR A 68 10.17 -8.71 18.06
CA THR A 68 11.34 -8.10 18.69
C THR A 68 12.01 -7.03 17.83
N GLY A 69 11.61 -6.93 16.56
CA GLY A 69 12.10 -5.95 15.60
C GLY A 69 13.26 -6.44 14.73
N ASN A 70 13.50 -7.75 14.62
CA ASN A 70 14.40 -8.27 13.58
C ASN A 70 13.68 -8.29 12.22
N VAL A 71 14.41 -7.97 11.16
CA VAL A 71 13.90 -8.09 9.79
C VAL A 71 13.99 -9.56 9.36
N LEU A 72 12.87 -10.13 8.93
CA LEU A 72 12.75 -11.53 8.48
C LEU A 72 12.83 -11.65 6.96
N ASP A 73 12.19 -10.74 6.23
CA ASP A 73 12.16 -10.71 4.77
C ASP A 73 11.86 -9.27 4.29
N TYR A 74 12.09 -9.01 3.00
CA TYR A 74 11.84 -7.70 2.40
C TYR A 74 11.43 -7.74 0.92
N ARG A 75 10.79 -6.67 0.43
CA ARG A 75 10.59 -6.39 -1.00
C ARG A 75 10.98 -4.95 -1.31
N ARG A 76 11.60 -4.75 -2.48
CA ARG A 76 11.91 -3.43 -3.03
C ARG A 76 10.74 -2.95 -3.88
N LEU A 77 10.13 -1.84 -3.49
CA LEU A 77 9.03 -1.25 -4.25
C LEU A 77 9.58 -0.10 -5.12
N ASN A 78 9.24 -0.10 -6.40
CA ASN A 78 9.56 1.04 -7.27
C ASN A 78 8.53 2.16 -7.11
N ASN A 79 8.78 3.32 -7.71
CA ASN A 79 7.88 4.47 -7.65
C ASN A 79 6.44 4.16 -8.09
N THR A 80 6.25 3.26 -9.06
CA THR A 80 4.91 2.86 -9.52
C THR A 80 4.17 2.07 -8.44
N HIS A 81 4.85 1.13 -7.78
CA HIS A 81 4.30 0.38 -6.64
C HIS A 81 3.99 1.30 -5.45
N LEU A 82 4.90 2.21 -5.10
CA LEU A 82 4.72 3.17 -4.00
C LEU A 82 3.49 4.06 -4.24
N ARG A 83 3.30 4.55 -5.47
CA ARG A 83 2.10 5.33 -5.85
C ARG A 83 0.82 4.51 -5.73
N ALA A 84 0.85 3.23 -6.10
CA ALA A 84 -0.30 2.34 -5.95
C ALA A 84 -0.64 2.07 -4.48
N VAL A 85 0.37 1.89 -3.61
CA VAL A 85 0.18 1.78 -2.17
C VAL A 85 -0.44 3.06 -1.62
N ALA A 86 0.16 4.23 -1.91
CA ALA A 86 -0.37 5.52 -1.48
C ALA A 86 -1.82 5.74 -1.96
N GLY A 87 -2.14 5.35 -3.20
CA GLY A 87 -3.48 5.47 -3.81
C GLY A 87 -4.57 4.66 -3.12
N SER A 88 -4.20 3.74 -2.24
CA SER A 88 -5.15 2.94 -1.45
C SER A 88 -5.50 3.54 -0.09
N TYR A 89 -4.94 4.70 0.26
CA TYR A 89 -5.25 5.43 1.49
C TYR A 89 -6.21 6.60 1.22
N SER A 90 -6.71 7.24 2.30
CA SER A 90 -7.46 8.49 2.22
C SER A 90 -6.62 9.58 1.53
N LYS A 91 -7.29 10.61 0.99
CA LYS A 91 -6.62 11.67 0.22
C LYS A 91 -5.47 12.34 0.99
N ASP A 92 -5.63 12.59 2.28
CA ASP A 92 -4.61 13.28 3.09
C ASP A 92 -3.38 12.40 3.31
N ILE A 93 -3.59 11.12 3.64
CA ILE A 93 -2.50 10.14 3.79
C ILE A 93 -1.85 9.87 2.44
N ASN A 94 -2.64 9.77 1.35
CA ASN A 94 -2.13 9.63 0.00
C ASN A 94 -1.16 10.77 -0.35
N ASN A 95 -1.56 12.02 -0.15
CA ASN A 95 -0.72 13.18 -0.44
C ASN A 95 0.57 13.17 0.40
N TYR A 96 0.45 12.83 1.69
CA TYR A 96 1.59 12.69 2.59
C TYR A 96 2.59 11.64 2.09
N LEU A 97 2.11 10.41 1.81
CA LEU A 97 2.92 9.30 1.32
C LEU A 97 3.56 9.59 -0.04
N LEU A 98 2.84 10.27 -0.95
CA LEU A 98 3.38 10.68 -2.23
C LEU A 98 4.48 11.74 -2.09
N ASN A 99 4.41 12.59 -1.07
CA ASN A 99 5.44 13.60 -0.80
C ASN A 99 6.73 12.95 -0.26
N ILE A 100 6.62 12.05 0.71
CA ILE A 100 7.79 11.39 1.30
C ILE A 100 8.47 10.43 0.32
N TRP A 101 7.69 9.70 -0.49
CA TRP A 101 8.22 8.75 -1.46
C TRP A 101 8.61 9.38 -2.80
N ASN A 102 8.55 10.71 -2.89
CA ASN A 102 8.92 11.39 -4.12
C ASN A 102 10.42 11.22 -4.40
N ASN A 103 10.75 10.66 -5.57
CA ASN A 103 12.12 10.40 -6.03
C ASN A 103 12.90 9.36 -5.22
N ILE A 104 12.22 8.47 -4.49
CA ILE A 104 12.86 7.32 -3.86
C ILE A 104 13.20 6.27 -4.93
N ASP A 105 14.42 5.75 -4.87
CA ASP A 105 14.85 4.55 -5.61
C ASP A 105 15.29 3.48 -4.62
N SER A 106 14.35 2.58 -4.31
CA SER A 106 14.59 1.49 -3.37
C SER A 106 15.66 0.51 -3.86
N PHE A 107 16.06 0.51 -5.14
CA PHE A 107 17.12 -0.34 -5.68
C PHE A 107 18.53 0.18 -5.38
N GLN A 108 18.68 1.45 -4.99
CA GLN A 108 19.96 2.02 -4.54
C GLN A 108 20.25 1.72 -3.07
N VAL A 109 19.28 1.21 -2.31
CA VAL A 109 19.47 0.88 -0.89
C VAL A 109 20.39 -0.34 -0.76
N GLU A 110 21.50 -0.18 -0.05
CA GLU A 110 22.43 -1.26 0.23
C GLU A 110 21.74 -2.38 1.02
N GLU A 111 22.00 -3.63 0.66
CA GLU A 111 21.37 -4.79 1.32
C GLU A 111 21.61 -4.82 2.83
N LYS A 112 22.80 -4.42 3.30
CA LYS A 112 23.09 -4.34 4.74
C LYS A 112 22.13 -3.40 5.47
N ALA A 113 21.78 -2.26 4.88
CA ALA A 113 20.84 -1.28 5.44
C ALA A 113 19.38 -1.77 5.37
N ILE A 114 19.08 -2.75 4.53
CA ILE A 114 17.76 -3.39 4.50
C ILE A 114 17.57 -4.26 5.74
N TRP A 115 18.55 -5.13 6.02
CA TRP A 115 18.51 -6.05 7.16
C TRP A 115 18.75 -5.37 8.51
N HIS A 116 19.49 -4.25 8.51
CA HIS A 116 19.79 -3.45 9.70
C HIS A 116 19.43 -1.97 9.45
N PRO A 117 18.12 -1.65 9.39
CA PRO A 117 17.67 -0.29 9.13
C PRO A 117 18.10 0.67 10.24
N SER A 118 18.20 1.95 9.91
CA SER A 118 18.35 3.00 10.91
C SER A 118 17.05 3.17 11.72
N PRO A 119 17.11 3.69 12.96
CA PRO A 119 15.95 3.76 13.86
C PRO A 119 14.73 4.53 13.31
N ASP A 120 14.93 5.45 12.39
CA ASP A 120 13.89 6.22 11.71
C ASP A 120 13.06 5.37 10.72
N LEU A 121 13.61 4.26 10.22
CA LEU A 121 12.94 3.32 9.30
C LEU A 121 12.21 2.18 10.03
N TYR A 122 12.10 2.26 11.36
CA TYR A 122 11.31 1.32 12.16
C TYR A 122 9.86 1.80 12.34
N PRO A 123 8.89 0.87 12.32
CA PRO A 123 7.51 1.22 12.62
C PRO A 123 7.36 1.64 14.09
N LEU A 124 6.56 2.69 14.34
CA LEU A 124 6.38 3.26 15.68
C LEU A 124 6.02 2.24 16.77
N PRO A 125 5.13 1.24 16.53
CA PRO A 125 4.83 0.24 17.54
C PRO A 125 6.03 -0.55 18.07
N LEU A 126 7.06 -0.79 17.25
CA LEU A 126 8.27 -1.49 17.71
C LEU A 126 9.15 -0.59 18.59
N LEU A 127 9.21 0.71 18.28
CA LEU A 127 9.95 1.69 19.08
C LEU A 127 9.24 1.95 20.44
N GLN A 128 7.90 1.98 20.42
CA GLN A 128 7.05 2.27 21.56
C GLN A 128 6.81 1.07 22.49
N LYS A 129 7.03 -0.18 22.06
CA LYS A 129 6.97 -1.37 22.94
C LYS A 129 7.92 -1.27 24.16
N SER A 130 8.92 -0.40 24.12
CA SER A 130 9.75 -0.06 25.29
C SER A 130 9.02 0.76 26.37
N GLN A 131 7.82 1.28 26.09
CA GLN A 131 7.07 2.21 26.95
C GLN A 131 5.55 1.92 26.95
N ARG A 132 5.14 1.00 27.84
CA ARG A 132 3.78 0.77 28.38
C ARG A 132 2.82 -0.15 27.59
N PRO A 133 1.97 -0.92 28.33
CA PRO A 133 0.97 -1.80 27.74
C PRO A 133 -0.28 -1.01 27.32
N PHE A 134 -0.67 -1.14 26.06
CA PHE A 134 -1.95 -0.63 25.57
C PHE A 134 -3.12 -1.49 26.08
N SER A 135 -4.19 -0.84 26.55
CA SER A 135 -5.42 -1.52 26.95
C SER A 135 -6.12 -2.16 25.74
N PRO A 136 -6.60 -3.41 25.86
CA PRO A 136 -7.32 -4.07 24.78
C PRO A 136 -8.66 -3.37 24.54
N ILE A 137 -8.96 -3.09 23.27
CA ILE A 137 -10.30 -2.69 22.83
C ILE A 137 -11.25 -3.82 23.20
N LYS A 138 -12.27 -3.53 24.02
CA LYS A 138 -13.29 -4.50 24.42
C LYS A 138 -14.02 -5.00 23.18
N LYS A 139 -13.94 -6.31 22.91
CA LYS A 139 -14.75 -6.99 21.90
C LYS A 139 -16.23 -6.93 22.31
N HIS A 140 -17.02 -6.06 21.70
CA HIS A 140 -18.47 -6.17 21.70
C HIS A 140 -18.89 -6.90 20.42
N HIS A 141 -19.01 -8.23 20.48
CA HIS A 141 -19.65 -8.99 19.40
C HIS A 141 -21.16 -8.81 19.51
N SER A 142 -21.70 -7.81 18.80
CA SER A 142 -23.12 -7.78 18.42
C SER A 142 -23.28 -8.60 17.15
N LEU A 143 -24.15 -9.62 17.18
CA LEU A 143 -24.40 -10.56 16.07
C LEU A 143 -25.07 -9.91 14.83
N LEU A 144 -25.27 -8.59 14.82
CA LEU A 144 -25.94 -7.84 13.75
C LEU A 144 -25.06 -6.71 13.17
N GLN A 145 -23.80 -6.59 13.58
CA GLN A 145 -22.94 -5.51 13.10
C GLN A 145 -22.23 -5.93 11.81
N ARG A 146 -22.48 -5.20 10.72
CA ARG A 146 -21.71 -5.30 9.48
C ARG A 146 -20.24 -5.11 9.84
N PHE A 147 -19.42 -6.15 9.67
CA PHE A 147 -17.99 -6.06 9.95
C PHE A 147 -17.38 -4.97 9.05
N PRO A 148 -16.55 -4.06 9.61
CA PRO A 148 -15.85 -3.09 8.80
C PRO A 148 -14.91 -3.82 7.83
N PRO A 149 -14.70 -3.29 6.61
CA PRO A 149 -13.62 -3.75 5.74
C PRO A 149 -12.30 -3.80 6.50
N CYS A 150 -11.45 -4.82 6.26
CA CYS A 150 -10.16 -4.94 6.95
C CYS A 150 -9.30 -3.68 6.83
N ALA A 151 -9.37 -2.98 5.70
CA ALA A 151 -8.64 -1.74 5.47
C ALA A 151 -9.01 -0.61 6.46
N ASP A 152 -10.17 -0.68 7.10
CA ASP A 152 -10.65 0.29 8.10
C ASP A 152 -10.31 -0.12 9.54
N ILE A 153 -9.67 -1.28 9.74
CA ILE A 153 -9.28 -1.78 11.06
C ILE A 153 -7.84 -1.33 11.35
N PRO A 154 -7.62 -0.43 12.34
CA PRO A 154 -6.29 -0.01 12.71
C PRO A 154 -5.53 -1.14 13.41
N CYS A 155 -4.21 -1.20 13.20
CA CYS A 155 -3.38 -2.25 13.76
C CYS A 155 -1.99 -1.77 14.17
N THR A 156 -1.39 -2.49 15.10
CA THR A 156 0.00 -2.31 15.56
C THR A 156 0.82 -3.60 15.43
N GLY A 157 0.25 -4.63 14.81
CA GLY A 157 0.75 -6.00 14.78
C GLY A 157 -0.21 -6.93 14.06
N HIS A 158 0.31 -8.00 13.47
CA HIS A 158 -0.49 -9.01 12.77
C HIS A 158 -1.55 -9.64 13.68
N LYS A 159 -1.27 -9.77 14.98
CA LYS A 159 -2.22 -10.30 15.97
C LYS A 159 -3.53 -9.52 15.99
N THR A 160 -3.49 -8.19 15.95
CA THR A 160 -4.70 -7.34 15.93
C THR A 160 -5.59 -7.66 14.73
N CYS A 161 -4.99 -7.89 13.56
CA CYS A 161 -5.72 -8.22 12.34
C CYS A 161 -6.33 -9.62 12.39
N ARG A 162 -5.56 -10.62 12.84
CA ARG A 162 -6.10 -11.98 12.99
C ARG A 162 -7.23 -12.06 14.00
N ASP A 163 -7.15 -11.32 15.09
CA ASP A 163 -8.20 -11.25 16.11
C ASP A 163 -9.53 -10.66 15.57
N ALA A 164 -9.46 -9.99 14.41
CA ALA A 164 -10.57 -9.38 13.67
C ALA A 164 -10.89 -10.11 12.35
N ASP A 165 -10.39 -11.34 12.15
CA ASP A 165 -10.58 -12.15 10.94
C ASP A 165 -10.02 -11.52 9.64
N CYS A 166 -8.97 -10.70 9.81
CA CYS A 166 -8.11 -10.19 8.76
C CYS A 166 -6.73 -10.87 8.83
N TYR A 167 -5.80 -10.52 7.93
CA TYR A 167 -4.55 -11.26 7.82
C TYR A 167 -3.33 -10.49 8.35
N ARG A 168 -2.84 -9.50 7.62
CA ARG A 168 -1.58 -8.80 7.94
C ARG A 168 -1.85 -7.37 8.37
N CYS A 169 -0.96 -6.88 9.24
CA CYS A 169 -0.89 -5.47 9.60
C CYS A 169 0.19 -4.81 8.75
N LEU A 170 -0.20 -3.82 7.94
CA LEU A 170 0.70 -2.99 7.14
C LEU A 170 0.77 -1.58 7.73
N ILE A 171 1.97 -1.14 8.07
CA ILE A 171 2.28 0.23 8.49
C ILE A 171 3.09 0.90 7.38
N SER A 172 2.58 2.00 6.81
CA SER A 172 3.35 2.80 5.84
C SER A 172 3.93 4.01 6.55
N ASP A 173 5.25 4.19 6.44
CA ASP A 173 6.01 5.24 7.12
C ASP A 173 5.69 5.30 8.64
N ARG A 174 5.92 6.43 9.32
CA ARG A 174 5.76 6.61 10.77
C ARG A 174 4.34 7.02 11.12
N ILE A 175 3.35 6.44 10.45
CA ILE A 175 1.95 6.56 10.84
C ILE A 175 1.72 5.75 12.13
N GLU A 176 1.03 6.33 13.11
CA GLU A 176 0.86 5.75 14.45
C GLU A 176 0.17 4.39 14.46
N SER A 177 -0.73 4.15 13.51
CA SER A 177 -1.43 2.89 13.33
C SER A 177 -1.44 2.46 11.88
N GLY A 178 -1.13 1.19 11.64
CA GLY A 178 -1.30 0.55 10.34
C GLY A 178 -2.75 0.20 10.05
N ARG A 179 -2.95 -0.49 8.93
CA ARG A 179 -4.24 -1.05 8.53
C ARG A 179 -4.15 -2.56 8.35
N CYS A 180 -5.25 -3.25 8.60
CA CYS A 180 -5.34 -4.66 8.29
C CYS A 180 -5.56 -4.90 6.79
N THR A 181 -4.95 -5.96 6.27
CA THR A 181 -5.16 -6.44 4.90
C THR A 181 -5.97 -7.74 4.91
N LEU A 182 -6.64 -8.04 3.79
CA LEU A 182 -7.38 -9.28 3.59
C LEU A 182 -6.43 -10.47 3.34
N TYR A 183 -6.98 -11.66 3.08
CA TYR A 183 -6.26 -12.82 2.53
C TYR A 183 -6.21 -12.81 1.02
#